data_AF-A0AAV9SQP9-F1
#
_entry.id   AF-A0AAV9SQP9-F1
#
_cell.length_a   1.000
_cell.length_b   1.000
_cell.length_c   1.000
_cell.angle_alpha   90.00
_cell.angle_beta   90.00
_cell.angle_gamma   90.00
#
_symmetry.space_group_name_H-M   'P 1'
#
loop_
_entity.id
_entity.type
_entity.pdbx_description
1 polymer ?
#
loop_
_entity_poly.entity_id
_entity_poly.type
_entity_poly.pdbx_seq_one_letter_code
_entity_poly.pdbx_strand_id
1 'polypeptide(L)'
;MAILNVTKADEGYYKCSISGAGESPESWLAVSKPLTAPNEDSPSVESKQSKNLILESTLRFGFVALLAAVIGLTHYKKLKDTEAETTDRTSPCLSEETV
;
A
#
# COMPACT_ATOMS: atom_id res chain seq x y z
N MET A 1 -3.53 8.17 38.39
CA MET A 1 -4.66 8.98 37.88
C MET A 1 -5.83 8.06 37.60
N ALA A 2 -7.05 8.57 37.67
CA ALA A 2 -8.24 7.87 37.20
C ALA A 2 -9.08 8.86 36.39
N ILE A 3 -9.52 8.46 35.21
CA ILE A 3 -10.44 9.24 34.38
C ILE A 3 -11.84 8.65 34.62
N LEU A 4 -12.78 9.52 34.99
CA LEU A 4 -14.18 9.16 35.17
C LEU A 4 -14.96 9.67 33.94
N ASN A 5 -16.04 8.98 33.57
CA ASN A 5 -16.92 9.35 32.44
C ASN A 5 -16.21 9.37 31.07
N VAL A 6 -15.56 8.26 30.71
CA VAL A 6 -14.79 8.12 29.46
C VAL A 6 -15.67 8.32 28.22
N THR A 7 -15.22 9.19 27.33
CA THR A 7 -15.80 9.52 26.02
C THR A 7 -14.84 9.18 24.89
N LYS A 8 -15.30 9.27 23.64
CA LYS A 8 -14.42 9.01 22.48
C LYS A 8 -13.24 9.99 22.39
N ALA A 9 -13.34 11.18 22.99
CA ALA A 9 -12.25 12.15 23.03
C ALA A 9 -11.09 11.72 23.94
N ASP A 10 -11.33 10.77 24.86
CA ASP A 10 -10.30 10.22 25.74
C ASP A 10 -9.46 9.11 25.07
N GLU A 11 -9.76 8.74 23.82
CA GLU A 11 -8.95 7.81 23.04
C GLU A 11 -7.60 8.44 22.65
N GLY A 12 -6.52 7.69 22.84
CA GLY A 12 -5.18 8.19 22.53
C GLY A 12 -4.05 7.37 23.13
N TYR A 13 -2.83 7.85 22.95
CA TYR A 13 -1.65 7.29 23.61
C TYR A 13 -1.49 7.88 25.01
N TYR A 14 -1.32 6.99 25.99
CA TYR A 14 -1.11 7.33 27.39
C TYR A 14 0.25 6.81 27.85
N LYS A 15 0.89 7.59 28.72
CA LYS A 15 2.10 7.19 29.45
C LYS A 15 2.04 7.73 30.87
N CYS A 16 2.78 7.09 31.76
CA CYS A 16 3.00 7.58 33.11
C CYS A 16 4.31 8.37 33.17
N SER A 17 4.32 9.48 33.91
CA SER A 17 5.54 10.22 34.23
C SER A 17 5.75 10.16 35.74
N ILE A 18 6.89 9.60 36.16
CA ILE A 18 7.24 9.41 37.56
C ILE A 18 8.55 10.15 37.84
N SER A 19 8.50 11.13 38.74
CA SER A 19 9.68 11.89 39.15
C SER A 19 10.79 10.96 39.64
N GLY A 20 11.97 11.04 39.01
CA GLY A 20 13.15 10.22 39.35
C GLY A 20 13.22 8.85 38.67
N ALA A 21 12.11 8.30 38.17
CA ALA A 21 12.08 7.03 37.45
C ALA A 21 11.88 7.18 35.92
N GLY A 22 11.54 8.39 35.46
CA GLY A 22 11.35 8.69 34.04
C GLY A 22 9.91 8.45 33.56
N GLU A 23 9.76 8.24 32.26
CA GLU A 23 8.46 8.03 31.62
C GLU A 23 8.26 6.53 31.27
N SER A 24 7.03 6.05 31.37
CA SER A 24 6.67 4.73 30.87
C SER A 24 6.62 4.71 29.33
N PRO A 25 6.71 3.52 28.71
CA PRO A 25 6.33 3.37 27.31
C PRO A 25 4.90 3.87 27.06
N GLU A 26 4.67 4.37 25.86
CA GLU A 26 3.33 4.78 25.43
C GLU A 26 2.44 3.56 25.18
N SER A 27 1.18 3.65 25.61
CA SER A 27 0.15 2.64 25.40
C SER A 27 -1.09 3.25 24.78
N TRP A 28 -1.66 2.59 23.77
CA TRP A 28 -2.90 3.02 23.14
C TRP A 28 -4.13 2.67 24.00
N LEU A 29 -5.00 3.65 24.24
CA LEU A 29 -6.30 3.46 24.88
C LEU A 29 -7.41 3.65 23.84
N ALA A 30 -8.06 2.55 23.46
CA ALA A 30 -9.22 2.59 22.56
C ALA A 30 -10.53 2.76 23.35
N VAL A 31 -11.37 3.71 22.94
CA VAL A 31 -12.70 3.91 23.50
C VAL A 31 -13.75 3.53 22.46
N SER A 32 -14.58 2.56 22.81
CA SER A 32 -15.68 2.09 21.98
C SER A 32 -17.02 2.27 22.68
N LYS A 33 -18.04 2.66 21.92
CA LYS A 33 -19.42 2.68 22.43
C LYS A 33 -19.87 1.23 22.65
N PRO A 34 -20.55 0.92 23.77
CA PRO A 34 -21.20 -0.37 23.92
C PRO A 34 -22.16 -0.57 22.75
N LEU A 35 -22.08 -1.73 22.10
CA LEU A 35 -23.14 -2.16 21.20
C LEU A 35 -24.33 -2.53 22.07
N THR A 36 -25.18 -1.55 22.37
CA THR A 36 -26.52 -1.84 22.85
C THR A 36 -27.17 -2.74 21.81
N ALA A 37 -27.62 -3.93 22.25
CA ALA A 37 -28.33 -4.88 21.42
C ALA A 37 -29.43 -4.17 20.61
N PRO A 38 -29.61 -4.51 19.33
CA PRO A 38 -30.55 -3.80 18.47
C PRO A 38 -31.97 -4.11 18.96
N ASN A 39 -32.64 -3.11 19.53
CA ASN A 39 -34.07 -3.01 19.34
C ASN A 39 -34.27 -2.36 17.97
N GLU A 40 -35.16 -2.98 17.20
CA GLU A 40 -35.54 -2.70 15.83
C GLU A 40 -35.79 -1.21 15.53
N ASP A 41 -35.61 -0.88 14.25
CA ASP A 41 -35.85 0.37 13.53
C ASP A 41 -34.81 1.51 13.60
N SER A 42 -34.23 1.77 12.41
CA SER A 42 -33.56 3.00 11.94
C SER A 42 -32.01 3.06 11.98
N PRO A 43 -31.43 3.90 11.11
CA PRO A 43 -30.98 3.54 9.78
C PRO A 43 -29.48 3.25 9.77
N SER A 44 -29.07 2.48 8.76
CA SER A 44 -27.70 2.29 8.32
C SER A 44 -26.78 3.49 8.62
N VAL A 45 -25.88 3.30 9.59
CA VAL A 45 -24.70 4.17 9.73
C VAL A 45 -23.89 4.01 8.45
N GLU A 46 -24.10 4.94 7.52
CA GLU A 46 -23.33 5.09 6.31
C GLU A 46 -21.84 5.19 6.67
N SER A 47 -21.13 4.09 6.47
CA SER A 47 -19.70 4.13 6.23
C SER A 47 -19.42 4.80 4.87
N LYS A 48 -19.50 6.13 4.85
CA LYS A 48 -19.06 6.97 3.72
C LYS A 48 -17.54 7.11 3.68
N GLN A 49 -16.87 6.92 4.81
CA GLN A 49 -15.43 7.16 4.95
C GLN A 49 -14.58 5.98 4.42
N SER A 50 -15.05 4.74 4.54
CA SER A 50 -14.31 3.57 4.02
C SER A 50 -14.27 3.51 2.50
N LYS A 51 -15.32 3.97 1.81
CA LYS A 51 -15.41 3.88 0.33
C LYS A 51 -14.48 4.87 -0.37
N ASN A 52 -14.34 6.09 0.17
CA ASN A 52 -13.44 7.10 -0.40
C ASN A 52 -11.97 6.65 -0.31
N LEU A 53 -11.56 6.07 0.81
CA LEU A 53 -10.18 5.59 1.00
C LEU A 53 -9.83 4.41 0.09
N ILE A 54 -10.77 3.48 -0.13
CA ILE A 54 -10.58 2.32 -1.00
C ILE A 54 -10.56 2.73 -2.48
N LEU A 55 -11.42 3.67 -2.90
CA LEU A 55 -11.48 4.14 -4.28
C LEU A 55 -10.23 4.97 -4.64
N GLU A 56 -9.79 5.87 -3.77
CA GLU A 56 -8.54 6.63 -3.91
C GLU A 56 -7.33 5.69 -4.00
N SER A 57 -7.25 4.71 -3.10
CA SER A 57 -6.16 3.74 -3.07
C SER A 57 -6.12 2.93 -4.37
N THR A 58 -7.25 2.38 -4.81
CA THR A 58 -7.33 1.57 -6.03
C THR A 58 -6.95 2.38 -7.28
N LEU A 59 -7.37 3.63 -7.37
CA LEU A 59 -7.00 4.52 -8.48
C LEU A 59 -5.48 4.75 -8.51
N ARG A 60 -4.88 5.09 -7.36
CA ARG A 60 -3.43 5.32 -7.25
C ARG A 60 -2.61 4.07 -7.57
N PHE A 61 -2.94 2.92 -6.98
CA PHE A 61 -2.25 1.66 -7.25
C PHE A 61 -2.44 1.19 -8.70
N GLY A 62 -3.64 1.36 -9.26
CA GLY A 62 -3.93 1.04 -10.66
C GLY A 62 -3.07 1.86 -11.64
N PHE A 63 -2.94 3.18 -11.42
CA PHE A 63 -2.08 4.04 -12.23
C PHE A 63 -0.61 3.62 -12.15
N VAL A 64 -0.08 3.31 -10.96
CA VAL A 64 1.32 2.87 -10.78
C VAL A 64 1.58 1.56 -11.52
N ALA A 65 0.67 0.58 -11.40
CA ALA A 65 0.79 -0.70 -12.09
C ALA A 65 0.76 -0.53 -13.62
N LEU A 66 -0.12 0.33 -14.14
CA LEU A 66 -0.22 0.64 -15.56
C LEU A 66 1.07 1.28 -16.09
N LEU A 67 1.63 2.26 -15.36
CA LEU A 67 2.89 2.91 -15.73
C LEU A 67 4.05 1.90 -15.74
N ALA A 68 4.15 1.03 -14.73
CA ALA A 68 5.17 -0.01 -14.66
C ALA A 68 5.05 -1.01 -15.82
N ALA A 69 3.83 -1.38 -16.23
CA ALA A 69 3.60 -2.25 -17.38
C ALA A 69 4.01 -1.57 -18.70
N VAL A 70 3.67 -0.29 -18.90
CA VAL A 70 4.09 0.47 -20.08
C VAL A 70 5.61 0.56 -20.15
N ILE A 71 6.26 0.94 -19.04
CA ILE A 71 7.73 1.00 -18.94
C ILE A 71 8.32 -0.39 -19.22
N GLY A 72 7.83 -1.43 -18.54
CA GLY A 72 8.28 -2.81 -18.74
C GLY A 72 8.17 -3.25 -20.21
N LEU A 73 7.05 -2.96 -20.89
CA LEU A 73 6.86 -3.28 -22.29
C LEU A 73 7.77 -2.47 -23.23
N THR A 74 8.02 -1.18 -22.93
CA THR A 74 8.95 -0.36 -23.73
C THR A 74 10.38 -0.85 -23.59
N HIS A 75 10.82 -1.20 -22.37
CA HIS A 75 12.14 -1.77 -22.12
C HIS A 75 12.27 -3.18 -22.70
N TYR A 76 11.22 -3.99 -22.62
CA TYR A 76 11.18 -5.34 -23.19
C TYR A 76 11.26 -5.32 -24.71
N LYS A 77 10.52 -4.41 -25.37
CA LYS A 77 10.63 -4.22 -26.84
C LYS A 77 12.03 -3.76 -27.23
N LYS A 78 12.62 -2.82 -26.50
CA LYS A 78 13.99 -2.35 -26.73
C LYS A 78 15.03 -3.48 -26.67
N LEU A 79 14.85 -4.44 -25.76
CA LEU A 79 15.70 -5.64 -25.67
C LEU A 79 15.48 -6.59 -26.85
N LYS A 80 14.22 -6.77 -27.26
CA LYS A 80 13.87 -7.62 -28.40
C LYS A 80 14.40 -7.09 -29.73
N ASP A 81 14.43 -5.77 -29.91
CA ASP A 81 15.07 -5.13 -31.06
C ASP A 81 16.60 -5.27 -31.03
N THR A 82 17.19 -5.39 -29.82
CA THR A 82 18.63 -5.64 -29.65
C THR A 82 19.02 -7.08 -30.04
N GLU A 83 18.10 -8.05 -29.93
CA GLU A 83 18.32 -9.43 -30.40
C GLU A 83 18.02 -9.64 -31.89
N ALA A 84 17.12 -8.84 -32.49
CA ALA A 84 16.83 -8.91 -33.92
C ALA A 84 17.98 -8.36 -34.80
N GLU A 85 18.84 -7.48 -34.27
CA GLU A 85 20.01 -6.96 -35.01
C GLU A 85 21.30 -7.79 -34.78
N THR A 86 21.29 -8.81 -33.90
CA THR A 86 22.48 -9.66 -33.65
C THR A 86 22.37 -11.05 -34.31
N THR A 87 21.29 -11.34 -35.04
CA THR A 87 21.13 -12.62 -35.79
C THR A 87 21.25 -12.43 -37.31
N ASP A 88 21.89 -11.35 -37.79
CA ASP A 88 22.13 -11.14 -39.24
C ASP A 88 23.60 -10.85 -39.60
N ARG A 89 24.53 -10.84 -38.64
CA ARG A 89 25.98 -10.58 -38.91
C ARG A 89 26.94 -11.68 -38.47
N THR A 90 26.52 -12.94 -38.55
CA THR A 90 27.46 -14.07 -38.62
C THR A 90 27.12 -15.01 -39.77
N SER A 91 27.09 -14.46 -40.99
CA SER A 91 27.53 -15.16 -42.20
C SER A 91 27.72 -14.12 -43.30
N PRO A 92 28.93 -13.99 -43.86
CA PRO A 92 29.25 -14.82 -45.02
C PRO A 92 30.68 -15.36 -45.05
N CYS A 93 30.79 -16.52 -45.70
CA CYS A 93 31.96 -17.28 -46.14
C CYS A 93 33.30 -16.55 -46.23
N LEU A 94 34.35 -17.17 -45.67
CA LEU A 94 35.66 -17.19 -46.31
C LEU A 94 35.89 -18.59 -46.90
N SER A 95 35.84 -18.64 -48.22
CA SER A 95 36.44 -19.65 -49.08
C SER A 95 37.96 -19.73 -48.84
N GLU A 96 38.51 -20.94 -48.80
CA GLU A 96 39.74 -21.36 -49.51
C GLU A 96 40.01 -22.85 -49.16
N GLU A 97 39.79 -23.79 -50.06
CA GLU A 97 40.70 -24.28 -51.12
C GLU A 97 41.44 -25.57 -50.72
N THR A 98 41.10 -26.64 -51.44
CA THR A 98 41.98 -27.66 -52.07
C THR A 98 43.06 -28.35 -51.24
N VAL A 99 42.87 -29.66 -50.96
CA VAL A 99 43.58 -30.84 -51.53
C VAL A 99 43.07 -32.09 -50.83
#